data_AF-I4EHH6-F1
#
_entry.id   AF-I4EHH6-F1
#
_cell.length_a   1.000
_cell.length_b   1.000
_cell.length_c   1.000
_cell.angle_alpha   90.00
_cell.angle_beta   90.00
_cell.angle_gamma   90.00
#
_symmetry.space_group_name_H-M   'P 1'
#
loop_
_entity.id
_entity.type
_entity.pdbx_description
1 polymer ?
#
loop_
_entity_poly.entity_id
_entity_poly.type
_entity_poly.pdbx_seq_one_letter_code
_entity_poly.pdbx_strand_id
1 'polypeptide(L)'
;MGEPFDVASGTWWRFDRYEIRDDSIRPAPGASLEEYDPWQEYRESRAPGSTQASPYQSLLDLLERVTIRPARDGGWSVTPAGHTLIADWCARHGLLGGILQAAQVVTLVPRWESCLSPESHPSEPEGTLHPSQIRYVRQGSGWGISWSQNARVEAGPGSTVRRGQLVAEADIPADWPRPSILWHDLQGYGQWREDDLSWHWSRFFPNVPEFDWGPYRYQKVGEAPDAGAKAFAQSAGETFQYPRPGEPRFWKLYAEPLTDFLGSAFILRDALKKLRRNGDDADLREGQALLNALVEGVSMAIVRTDNGFVQRWVTPSLLASFAMMALQDLTEGKRVLTCENCGALFLSGAWQARYCTKRCRTTAQKRVYRQRKREGRVNGE
;
A
#
# COMPACT_ATOMS: atom_id res chain seq x y z
N MET A 1 23.17 0.22 31.09
CA MET A 1 22.08 -0.29 30.24
C MET A 1 22.33 0.27 28.85
N GLY A 2 22.63 -0.59 27.87
CA GLY A 2 22.80 -0.12 26.50
C GLY A 2 21.48 0.43 25.97
N GLU A 3 21.54 1.49 25.16
CA GLU A 3 20.35 1.95 24.44
C GLU A 3 19.77 0.78 23.65
N PRO A 4 18.44 0.57 23.68
CA PRO A 4 17.81 -0.48 22.89
C PRO A 4 18.16 -0.27 21.42
N PHE A 5 18.63 -1.33 20.77
CA PHE A 5 18.97 -1.35 19.36
C PHE A 5 17.69 -1.13 18.53
N ASP A 6 17.41 0.14 18.20
CA ASP A 6 16.21 0.53 17.48
C ASP A 6 16.40 0.34 15.97
N VAL A 7 16.13 -0.89 15.53
CA VAL A 7 16.18 -1.26 14.12
C VAL A 7 14.95 -0.80 13.34
N ALA A 8 13.87 -0.40 14.02
CA ALA A 8 12.59 -0.21 13.39
C ALA A 8 12.37 1.27 13.07
N SER A 9 12.74 1.69 11.87
CA SER A 9 12.44 3.05 11.37
C SER A 9 12.13 2.97 9.89
N GLY A 10 11.16 3.74 9.43
CA GLY A 10 10.77 3.74 8.03
C GLY A 10 10.20 5.09 7.63
N THR A 11 10.60 5.58 6.47
CA THR A 11 9.96 6.74 5.86
C THR A 11 8.64 6.32 5.23
N TRP A 12 7.55 6.99 5.58
CA TRP A 12 6.28 6.88 4.88
C TRP A 12 5.76 8.26 4.45
N TRP A 13 4.95 8.27 3.40
CA TRP A 13 4.38 9.48 2.83
C TRP A 13 2.90 9.57 3.13
N ARG A 14 2.45 10.77 3.50
CA ARG A 14 1.04 11.09 3.67
C ARG A 14 0.74 12.48 3.12
N PHE A 15 -0.52 12.71 2.77
CA PHE A 15 -1.02 14.06 2.52
C PHE A 15 -1.82 14.57 3.71
N ASP A 16 -1.80 15.88 3.92
CA ASP A 16 -2.62 16.54 4.96
C ASP A 16 -4.13 16.36 4.77
N ARG A 17 -4.57 16.09 3.53
CA ARG A 17 -5.97 15.84 3.16
C ARG A 17 -6.10 14.78 2.07
N TYR A 18 -7.08 13.90 2.24
CA TYR A 18 -7.52 12.94 1.24
C TYR A 18 -8.98 13.15 0.89
N GLU A 19 -9.37 12.73 -0.30
CA GLU A 19 -10.76 12.58 -0.72
C GLU A 19 -10.98 11.16 -1.26
N ILE A 20 -12.23 10.70 -1.21
CA ILE A 20 -12.64 9.49 -1.92
C ILE A 20 -13.48 9.92 -3.11
N ARG A 21 -13.02 9.57 -4.30
CA ARG A 21 -13.70 9.88 -5.56
C ARG A 21 -13.50 8.71 -6.53
N ASP A 22 -14.55 8.35 -7.25
CA ASP A 22 -14.53 7.26 -8.23
C ASP A 22 -13.98 5.96 -7.61
N ASP A 23 -14.50 5.63 -6.41
CA ASP A 23 -14.11 4.49 -5.57
C ASP A 23 -12.61 4.38 -5.26
N SER A 24 -11.88 5.50 -5.31
CA SER A 24 -10.45 5.56 -5.02
C SER A 24 -10.14 6.62 -3.96
N ILE A 25 -9.28 6.27 -3.01
CA ILE A 25 -8.76 7.16 -1.98
C ILE A 25 -7.53 7.87 -2.55
N ARG A 26 -7.56 9.20 -2.62
CA ARG A 26 -6.51 9.99 -3.28
C ARG A 26 -6.25 11.30 -2.56
N PRO A 27 -5.07 11.92 -2.76
CA PRO A 27 -4.79 13.24 -2.23
C PRO A 27 -5.83 14.25 -2.72
N ALA A 28 -6.36 15.08 -1.82
CA ALA A 28 -7.27 16.15 -2.22
C ALA A 28 -6.52 17.20 -3.06
N PRO A 29 -7.20 17.92 -3.98
CA PRO A 29 -6.58 19.02 -4.71
C PRO A 29 -5.91 20.04 -3.77
N GLY A 30 -4.64 20.36 -4.04
CA GLY A 30 -3.85 21.27 -3.21
C GLY A 30 -3.45 20.73 -1.83
N ALA A 31 -3.59 19.42 -1.59
CA ALA A 31 -3.06 18.79 -0.38
C ALA A 31 -1.52 18.81 -0.37
N SER A 32 -0.95 18.98 0.82
CA SER A 32 0.49 19.03 1.05
C SER A 32 1.02 17.63 1.32
N LEU A 33 2.11 17.27 0.64
CA LEU A 33 2.78 15.99 0.83
C LEU A 33 3.80 16.11 1.98
N GLU A 34 3.71 15.21 2.95
CA GLU A 34 4.57 15.14 4.13
C GLU A 34 5.20 13.75 4.25
N GLU A 35 6.44 13.74 4.72
CA GLU A 35 7.16 12.54 5.13
C GLU A 35 7.04 12.36 6.64
N TYR A 36 6.80 11.13 7.11
CA TYR A 36 6.77 10.83 8.55
C TYR A 36 7.21 9.38 8.84
N ASP A 37 7.60 9.09 10.09
CA ASP A 37 7.98 7.75 10.54
C ASP A 37 6.85 7.08 11.35
N PRO A 38 6.11 6.09 10.82
CA PRO A 38 5.07 5.39 11.57
C PRO A 38 5.62 4.61 12.77
N TRP A 39 6.91 4.25 12.77
CA TRP A 39 7.55 3.60 13.91
C TRP A 39 7.79 4.54 15.08
N GLN A 40 7.94 5.85 14.82
CA GLN A 40 8.01 6.84 15.88
C GLN A 40 6.73 6.83 16.72
N GLU A 41 5.55 6.88 16.09
CA GLU A 41 4.27 6.81 16.80
C GLU A 41 4.12 5.50 17.58
N TYR A 42 4.63 4.38 17.03
CA TYR A 42 4.63 3.10 17.73
C TYR A 42 5.52 3.12 18.97
N ARG A 43 6.74 3.68 18.89
CA ARG A 43 7.61 3.86 20.06
C ARG A 43 6.96 4.74 21.12
N GLU A 44 6.37 5.85 20.72
CA GLU A 44 5.66 6.78 21.62
C GLU A 44 4.46 6.10 22.30
N SER A 45 3.73 5.23 21.58
CA SER A 45 2.65 4.42 22.16
C SER A 45 3.13 3.42 23.22
N ARG A 46 4.42 3.04 23.17
CA ARG A 46 5.05 2.09 24.08
C ARG A 46 5.82 2.73 25.22
N ALA A 47 6.01 4.05 25.19
CA ALA A 47 6.69 4.77 26.25
C ALA A 47 6.02 4.52 27.62
N PRO A 48 6.79 4.38 28.72
CA PRO A 48 6.21 4.19 30.05
C PRO A 48 5.17 5.26 30.39
N GLY A 49 3.97 4.83 30.77
CA GLY A 49 2.85 5.74 31.09
C GLY A 49 2.07 6.27 29.89
N SER A 50 2.46 5.91 28.66
CA SER A 50 1.69 6.26 27.46
C SER A 50 0.29 5.66 27.51
N THR A 51 -0.70 6.47 27.15
CA THR A 51 -2.09 6.02 26.95
C THR A 51 -2.47 5.96 25.47
N GLN A 52 -1.51 6.21 24.59
CA GLN A 52 -1.71 6.19 23.15
C GLN A 52 -1.81 4.74 22.67
N ALA A 53 -2.77 4.49 21.78
CA ALA A 53 -2.88 3.19 21.14
C ALA A 53 -1.77 3.03 20.09
N SER A 54 -1.32 1.79 19.86
CA SER A 54 -0.39 1.49 18.77
C SER A 54 -0.97 1.96 17.42
N PRO A 55 -0.15 2.45 16.46
CA PRO A 55 -0.66 2.96 15.18
C PRO A 55 -1.54 1.98 14.42
N TYR A 56 -1.16 0.70 14.37
CA TYR A 56 -1.96 -0.35 13.72
C TYR A 56 -3.32 -0.59 14.41
N GLN A 57 -3.45 -0.30 15.71
CA GLN A 57 -4.72 -0.39 16.43
C GLN A 57 -5.72 0.65 15.91
N SER A 58 -5.24 1.81 15.46
CA SER A 58 -6.10 2.84 14.87
C SER A 58 -6.76 2.36 13.57
N LEU A 59 -6.10 1.49 12.80
CA LEU A 59 -6.66 0.86 11.60
C LEU A 59 -7.74 -0.15 11.97
N LEU A 60 -7.51 -0.97 13.01
CA LEU A 60 -8.54 -1.89 13.51
C LEU A 60 -9.77 -1.11 14.02
N ASP A 61 -9.54 -0.03 14.76
CA ASP A 61 -10.61 0.84 15.25
C ASP A 61 -11.37 1.54 14.11
N LEU A 62 -10.70 1.87 13.01
CA LEU A 62 -11.35 2.39 11.80
C LEU A 62 -12.34 1.36 11.23
N LEU A 63 -11.92 0.11 11.06
CA LEU A 63 -12.75 -0.96 10.50
C LEU A 63 -14.01 -1.23 11.32
N GLU A 64 -13.95 -1.08 12.64
CA GLU A 64 -15.12 -1.22 13.52
C GLU A 64 -16.11 -0.04 13.42
N ARG A 65 -15.65 1.13 12.95
CA ARG A 65 -16.46 2.36 12.86
C ARG A 65 -17.05 2.57 11.48
N VAL A 66 -16.38 2.09 10.43
CA VAL A 66 -16.86 2.22 9.05
C VAL A 66 -18.00 1.22 8.85
N THR A 67 -19.15 1.72 8.38
CA THR A 67 -20.26 0.86 7.96
C THR A 67 -20.00 0.38 6.54
N ILE A 68 -19.64 -0.89 6.42
CA ILE A 68 -19.31 -1.55 5.15
C ILE A 68 -20.46 -2.50 4.80
N ARG A 69 -20.95 -2.43 3.56
CA ARG A 69 -22.00 -3.31 3.04
C ARG A 69 -21.53 -3.99 1.76
N PRO A 70 -21.86 -5.26 1.52
CA PRO A 70 -21.60 -5.87 0.23
C PRO A 70 -22.33 -5.10 -0.88
N ALA A 71 -21.60 -4.77 -1.94
CA ALA A 71 -22.14 -4.15 -3.13
C ALA A 71 -22.68 -5.23 -4.11
N ARG A 72 -23.51 -4.83 -5.07
CA ARG A 72 -24.19 -5.76 -6.00
C ARG A 72 -23.25 -6.47 -6.97
N ASP A 73 -22.10 -5.86 -7.23
CA ASP A 73 -21.02 -6.34 -8.10
C ASP A 73 -20.03 -7.26 -7.38
N GLY A 74 -20.29 -7.61 -6.12
CA GLY A 74 -19.36 -8.37 -5.29
C GLY A 74 -18.29 -7.52 -4.61
N GLY A 75 -18.31 -6.19 -4.81
CA GLY A 75 -17.44 -5.25 -4.11
C GLY A 75 -17.93 -4.86 -2.71
N TRP A 76 -17.34 -3.79 -2.18
CA TRP A 76 -17.74 -3.18 -0.92
C TRP A 76 -18.31 -1.79 -1.17
N SER A 77 -19.45 -1.50 -0.56
CA SER A 77 -19.99 -0.14 -0.50
C SER A 77 -19.81 0.42 0.91
N VAL A 78 -19.37 1.68 0.97
CA VAL A 78 -19.13 2.39 2.21
C VAL A 78 -20.08 3.59 2.29
N THR A 79 -20.62 3.87 3.47
CA THR A 79 -21.49 5.02 3.65
C THR A 79 -20.69 6.34 3.51
N PRO A 80 -21.34 7.48 3.19
CA PRO A 80 -20.64 8.77 3.14
C PRO A 80 -19.91 9.14 4.45
N ALA A 81 -20.50 8.78 5.60
CA ALA A 81 -19.84 8.93 6.89
C ALA A 81 -18.59 8.04 7.01
N GLY A 82 -18.64 6.81 6.49
CA GLY A 82 -17.50 5.92 6.38
C GLY A 82 -16.39 6.47 5.48
N HIS A 83 -16.75 7.10 4.35
CA HIS A 83 -15.77 7.76 3.47
C HIS A 83 -15.01 8.85 4.21
N THR A 84 -15.71 9.67 4.99
CA THR A 84 -15.10 10.73 5.81
C THR A 84 -14.12 10.13 6.81
N LEU A 85 -14.52 9.05 7.52
CA LEU A 85 -13.64 8.38 8.48
C LEU A 85 -12.38 7.81 7.84
N ILE A 86 -12.48 7.24 6.65
CA ILE A 86 -11.34 6.68 5.91
C ILE A 86 -10.42 7.81 5.44
N ALA A 87 -10.97 8.88 4.86
CA ALA A 87 -10.18 10.04 4.42
C ALA A 87 -9.45 10.71 5.59
N ASP A 88 -10.12 10.91 6.74
CA ASP A 88 -9.53 11.45 7.96
C ASP A 88 -8.45 10.54 8.56
N TRP A 89 -8.60 9.22 8.40
CA TRP A 89 -7.57 8.26 8.80
C TRP A 89 -6.36 8.33 7.87
N CYS A 90 -6.58 8.38 6.55
CA CYS A 90 -5.53 8.51 5.56
C CYS A 90 -4.79 9.85 5.70
N ALA A 91 -5.46 10.94 6.06
CA ALA A 91 -4.80 12.22 6.34
C ALA A 91 -3.79 12.13 7.50
N ARG A 92 -4.02 11.22 8.44
CA ARG A 92 -3.13 11.00 9.59
C ARG A 92 -2.02 10.00 9.31
N HIS A 93 -2.27 8.95 8.54
CA HIS A 93 -1.29 7.86 8.38
C HIS A 93 -0.83 7.65 6.92
N GLY A 94 -1.40 8.35 5.96
CA GLY A 94 -1.23 8.07 4.55
C GLY A 94 -2.04 6.85 4.09
N LEU A 95 -1.79 6.44 2.86
CA LEU A 95 -2.40 5.25 2.25
C LEU A 95 -1.68 3.98 2.74
N LEU A 96 -2.37 2.84 2.73
CA LEU A 96 -1.80 1.57 3.20
C LEU A 96 -0.67 1.07 2.30
N GLY A 97 -0.69 1.46 1.02
CA GLY A 97 0.28 1.03 0.03
C GLY A 97 0.00 -0.40 -0.44
N GLY A 98 -1.28 -0.77 -0.63
CA GLY A 98 -1.67 -2.11 -1.04
C GLY A 98 -0.92 -2.62 -2.28
N ILE A 99 -0.74 -1.79 -3.31
CA ILE A 99 0.04 -2.20 -4.48
C ILE A 99 1.53 -2.35 -4.17
N LEU A 100 2.08 -1.52 -3.28
CA LEU A 100 3.49 -1.61 -2.88
C LEU A 100 3.77 -2.83 -2.02
N GLN A 101 2.77 -3.26 -1.24
CA GLN A 101 2.82 -4.51 -0.50
C GLN A 101 2.91 -5.71 -1.44
N ALA A 102 2.07 -5.72 -2.47
CA ALA A 102 1.90 -6.86 -3.35
C ALA A 102 2.96 -6.94 -4.45
N ALA A 103 3.37 -5.80 -5.02
CA ALA A 103 4.26 -5.76 -6.17
C ALA A 103 5.71 -6.11 -5.81
N GLN A 104 6.36 -6.88 -6.67
CA GLN A 104 7.78 -7.21 -6.58
C GLN A 104 8.57 -6.69 -7.77
N VAL A 105 8.00 -6.77 -8.97
CA VAL A 105 8.59 -6.20 -10.19
C VAL A 105 7.51 -5.50 -10.99
N VAL A 106 7.81 -4.31 -11.50
CA VAL A 106 6.98 -3.57 -12.43
C VAL A 106 7.80 -3.29 -13.68
N THR A 107 7.42 -3.88 -14.81
CA THR A 107 8.07 -3.70 -16.11
C THR A 107 7.27 -2.70 -16.93
N LEU A 108 7.88 -1.57 -17.27
CA LEU A 108 7.22 -0.51 -18.03
C LEU A 108 7.33 -0.74 -19.54
N VAL A 109 6.53 0.00 -20.30
CA VAL A 109 6.66 0.04 -21.77
C VAL A 109 8.03 0.61 -22.19
N PRO A 110 8.68 0.03 -23.21
CA PRO A 110 9.88 0.59 -23.82
C PRO A 110 9.69 2.01 -24.37
N ARG A 111 10.70 2.85 -24.20
CA ARG A 111 10.77 4.22 -24.72
C ARG A 111 12.13 4.54 -25.32
N TRP A 112 12.15 5.50 -26.23
CA TRP A 112 13.37 6.09 -26.73
C TRP A 112 13.98 7.00 -25.66
N GLU A 113 15.16 6.64 -25.15
CA GLU A 113 15.89 7.43 -24.15
C GLU A 113 17.33 7.64 -24.61
N SER A 114 17.99 8.65 -24.03
CA SER A 114 19.42 8.89 -24.27
C SER A 114 20.27 7.75 -23.70
N CYS A 115 21.44 7.51 -24.29
CA CYS A 115 22.42 6.56 -23.79
C CYS A 115 22.72 6.81 -22.31
N LEU A 116 22.59 5.77 -21.46
CA LEU A 116 22.75 5.90 -20.01
C LEU A 116 24.22 6.02 -19.59
N SER A 117 25.14 5.60 -20.46
CA SER A 117 26.57 5.65 -20.20
C SER A 117 27.32 6.23 -21.41
N PRO A 118 27.30 7.57 -21.58
CA PRO A 118 28.06 8.23 -22.64
C PRO A 118 29.56 7.88 -22.57
N GLU A 119 30.07 7.64 -21.36
CA GLU A 119 31.47 7.27 -21.11
C GLU A 119 31.83 5.89 -21.69
N SER A 120 30.87 4.96 -21.74
CA SER A 120 31.07 3.63 -22.34
C SER A 120 31.00 3.66 -23.87
N HIS A 121 30.39 4.70 -24.45
CA HIS A 121 30.18 4.85 -25.89
C HIS A 121 30.54 6.27 -26.37
N PRO A 122 31.82 6.70 -26.22
CA PRO A 122 32.22 8.09 -26.50
C PRO A 122 32.15 8.47 -27.99
N SER A 123 31.98 7.49 -28.88
CA SER A 123 31.83 7.69 -30.32
C SER A 123 30.38 7.93 -30.75
N GLU A 124 29.39 7.76 -29.87
CA GLU A 124 27.99 8.01 -30.21
C GLU A 124 27.74 9.52 -30.34
N PRO A 125 27.10 9.98 -31.43
CA PRO A 125 26.72 11.37 -31.58
C PRO A 125 25.85 11.84 -30.42
N GLU A 126 26.09 13.06 -29.94
CA GLU A 126 25.23 13.69 -28.93
C GLU A 126 23.78 13.77 -29.45
N GLY A 127 22.84 13.32 -28.64
CA GLY A 127 21.41 13.29 -29.00
C GLY A 127 20.94 12.00 -29.66
N THR A 128 21.81 10.99 -29.83
CA THR A 128 21.38 9.63 -30.21
C THR A 128 20.44 9.05 -29.15
N LEU A 129 19.33 8.46 -29.61
CA LEU A 129 18.35 7.80 -28.76
C LEU A 129 18.33 6.30 -29.02
N HIS A 130 18.12 5.53 -27.96
CA HIS A 130 18.03 4.07 -28.02
C HIS A 130 16.72 3.59 -27.38
N PRO A 131 16.13 2.48 -27.87
CA PRO A 131 15.10 1.78 -27.15
C PRO A 131 15.62 1.43 -25.75
N SER A 132 14.85 1.79 -24.74
CA SER A 132 15.18 1.63 -23.33
C SER A 132 13.94 1.17 -22.57
N GLN A 133 14.09 0.20 -21.68
CA GLN A 133 13.01 -0.30 -20.82
C GLN A 133 13.40 -0.19 -19.36
N ILE A 134 12.46 0.30 -18.56
CA ILE A 134 12.60 0.48 -17.12
C ILE A 134 11.86 -0.66 -16.41
N ARG A 135 12.53 -1.25 -15.43
CA ARG A 135 11.93 -2.17 -14.47
C ARG A 135 12.13 -1.64 -13.06
N TYR A 136 11.05 -1.43 -12.32
CA TYR A 136 11.12 -1.21 -10.89
C TYR A 136 11.17 -2.56 -10.19
N VAL A 137 12.22 -2.77 -9.40
CA VAL A 137 12.44 -4.03 -8.69
C VAL A 137 12.51 -3.73 -7.21
N ARG A 138 11.68 -4.41 -6.44
CA ARG A 138 11.73 -4.35 -5.00
C ARG A 138 12.98 -5.07 -4.49
N GLN A 139 13.75 -4.38 -3.67
CA GLN A 139 15.00 -4.82 -3.06
C GLN A 139 14.89 -4.70 -1.53
N GLY A 140 15.87 -5.23 -0.80
CA GLY A 140 15.90 -5.13 0.67
C GLY A 140 15.97 -3.68 1.19
N SER A 141 16.51 -2.75 0.41
CA SER A 141 16.60 -1.32 0.74
C SER A 141 15.45 -0.46 0.20
N GLY A 142 14.45 -1.06 -0.44
CA GLY A 142 13.34 -0.36 -1.08
C GLY A 142 13.26 -0.61 -2.59
N TRP A 143 12.81 0.36 -3.36
CA TRP A 143 12.61 0.20 -4.81
C TRP A 143 13.84 0.63 -5.62
N GLY A 144 14.43 -0.33 -6.32
CA GLY A 144 15.52 -0.12 -7.27
C GLY A 144 15.02 0.04 -8.70
N ILE A 145 15.90 0.51 -9.57
CA ILE A 145 15.65 0.57 -11.00
C ILE A 145 16.63 -0.36 -11.70
N SER A 146 16.09 -1.23 -12.56
CA SER A 146 16.86 -1.99 -13.53
C SER A 146 16.53 -1.44 -14.93
N TRP A 147 17.57 -1.15 -15.70
CA TRP A 147 17.46 -0.56 -17.02
C TRP A 147 17.96 -1.56 -18.06
N SER A 148 17.20 -1.74 -19.12
CA SER A 148 17.63 -2.43 -20.34
C SER A 148 17.72 -1.41 -21.46
N GLN A 149 18.78 -1.45 -22.26
CA GLN A 149 18.97 -0.58 -23.43
C GLN A 149 19.47 -1.41 -24.60
N ASN A 150 18.93 -1.17 -25.80
CA ASN A 150 19.39 -1.83 -27.02
C ASN A 150 20.22 -0.87 -27.86
N ALA A 151 21.54 -0.93 -27.72
CA ALA A 151 22.48 -0.11 -28.48
C ALA A 151 22.52 -0.45 -29.98
N ARG A 152 21.97 -1.60 -30.42
CA ARG A 152 21.96 -1.99 -31.85
C ARG A 152 20.90 -1.26 -32.67
N VAL A 153 19.89 -0.68 -32.00
CA VAL A 153 18.83 0.09 -32.62
C VAL A 153 19.01 1.52 -32.16
N GLU A 154 19.27 2.42 -33.10
CA GLU A 154 19.55 3.82 -32.80
C GLU A 154 18.71 4.75 -33.67
N ALA A 155 18.30 5.85 -33.06
CA ALA A 155 17.66 6.96 -33.72
C ALA A 155 18.62 8.16 -33.63
N GLY A 156 19.37 8.38 -34.70
CA GLY A 156 20.41 9.41 -34.75
C GLY A 156 19.89 10.85 -34.77
N PRO A 157 20.79 11.85 -34.67
CA PRO A 157 20.46 13.28 -34.69
C PRO A 157 19.90 13.67 -36.07
N GLY A 158 18.57 13.69 -36.19
CA GLY A 158 17.87 13.89 -37.47
C GLY A 158 16.67 12.97 -37.66
N SER A 159 16.51 11.95 -36.82
CA SER A 159 15.29 11.15 -36.79
C SER A 159 14.10 12.00 -36.31
N THR A 160 12.88 11.58 -36.68
CA THR A 160 11.63 12.18 -36.15
C THR A 160 11.31 11.70 -34.74
N VAL A 161 12.08 10.74 -34.21
CA VAL A 161 11.86 10.14 -32.90
C VAL A 161 12.29 11.11 -31.81
N ARG A 162 11.49 11.20 -30.75
CA ARG A 162 11.77 12.08 -29.61
C ARG A 162 12.04 11.28 -28.35
N ARG A 163 12.86 11.84 -27.46
CA ARG A 163 13.07 11.28 -26.13
C ARG A 163 11.73 11.12 -25.40
N GLY A 164 11.54 9.98 -24.74
CA GLY A 164 10.31 9.59 -24.06
C GLY A 164 9.21 9.04 -24.98
N GLN A 165 9.39 9.08 -26.30
CA GLN A 165 8.45 8.47 -27.24
C GLN A 165 8.44 6.94 -27.08
N LEU A 166 7.28 6.32 -27.29
CA LEU A 166 7.16 4.86 -27.29
C LEU A 166 7.98 4.25 -28.42
N VAL A 167 8.62 3.11 -28.14
CA VAL A 167 9.30 2.30 -29.15
C VAL A 167 8.24 1.51 -29.92
N ALA A 168 8.34 1.49 -31.25
CA ALA A 168 7.44 0.68 -32.07
C ALA A 168 7.70 -0.81 -31.84
N GLU A 169 6.68 -1.66 -31.92
CA GLU A 169 6.80 -3.11 -31.64
C GLU A 169 7.92 -3.79 -32.45
N ALA A 170 8.11 -3.37 -33.71
CA ALA A 170 9.17 -3.87 -34.58
C ALA A 170 10.60 -3.54 -34.11
N ASP A 171 10.75 -2.48 -33.29
CA ASP A 171 12.03 -2.01 -32.74
C ASP A 171 12.26 -2.53 -31.31
N ILE A 172 11.29 -3.23 -30.71
CA ILE A 172 11.44 -3.86 -29.39
C ILE A 172 12.18 -5.20 -29.55
N PRO A 173 13.30 -5.41 -28.84
CA PRO A 173 13.99 -6.70 -28.88
C PRO A 173 13.08 -7.86 -28.44
N ALA A 174 13.14 -8.98 -29.16
CA ALA A 174 12.28 -10.14 -28.89
C ALA A 174 12.54 -10.80 -27.52
N ASP A 175 13.72 -10.57 -26.93
CA ASP A 175 14.12 -11.06 -25.60
C ASP A 175 13.73 -10.11 -24.46
N TRP A 176 13.16 -8.94 -24.75
CA TRP A 176 12.71 -8.03 -23.71
C TRP A 176 11.40 -8.51 -23.08
N PRO A 177 11.28 -8.42 -21.74
CA PRO A 177 10.03 -8.78 -21.08
C PRO A 177 8.91 -7.83 -21.51
N ARG A 178 7.72 -8.40 -21.69
CA ARG A 178 6.51 -7.60 -21.92
C ARG A 178 6.23 -6.67 -20.74
N PRO A 179 5.57 -5.52 -20.96
CA PRO A 179 5.11 -4.66 -19.87
C PRO A 179 4.16 -5.45 -18.96
N SER A 180 4.51 -5.55 -17.68
CA SER A 180 3.82 -6.43 -16.74
C SER A 180 4.08 -6.03 -15.30
N ILE A 181 3.31 -6.61 -14.39
CA ILE A 181 3.56 -6.57 -12.96
C ILE A 181 3.66 -7.99 -12.42
N LEU A 182 4.77 -8.29 -11.75
CA LEU A 182 4.91 -9.47 -10.90
C LEU A 182 4.51 -9.08 -9.48
N TRP A 183 3.49 -9.73 -8.94
CA TRP A 183 2.93 -9.40 -7.64
C TRP A 183 2.47 -10.66 -6.89
N HIS A 184 2.26 -10.48 -5.59
CA HIS A 184 1.85 -11.51 -4.66
C HIS A 184 0.37 -11.35 -4.30
N ASP A 185 -0.44 -12.36 -4.62
CA ASP A 185 -1.87 -12.37 -4.31
C ASP A 185 -2.09 -12.70 -2.83
N LEU A 186 -2.20 -11.65 -2.01
CA LEU A 186 -2.43 -11.78 -0.56
C LEU A 186 -3.79 -12.39 -0.22
N GLN A 187 -4.77 -12.33 -1.13
CA GLN A 187 -6.09 -12.92 -0.92
C GLN A 187 -6.13 -14.38 -1.37
N GLY A 188 -5.38 -14.72 -2.41
CA GLY A 188 -5.24 -16.06 -2.99
C GLY A 188 -4.19 -16.96 -2.31
N TYR A 189 -3.94 -16.78 -1.01
CA TYR A 189 -2.95 -17.56 -0.23
C TYR A 189 -1.48 -17.38 -0.66
N GLY A 190 -1.13 -16.21 -1.20
CA GLY A 190 0.28 -15.89 -1.48
C GLY A 190 0.82 -16.54 -2.74
N GLN A 191 0.02 -16.61 -3.79
CA GLN A 191 0.51 -17.03 -5.10
C GLN A 191 1.18 -15.87 -5.83
N TRP A 192 2.32 -16.13 -6.45
CA TRP A 192 2.96 -15.20 -7.36
C TRP A 192 2.22 -15.19 -8.69
N ARG A 193 1.88 -13.99 -9.16
CA ARG A 193 1.17 -13.77 -10.41
C ARG A 193 1.89 -12.72 -11.24
N GLU A 194 1.92 -12.94 -12.55
CA GLU A 194 2.31 -11.94 -13.52
C GLU A 194 1.09 -11.55 -14.34
N ASP A 195 0.71 -10.27 -14.25
CA ASP A 195 -0.43 -9.72 -14.98
C ASP A 195 -0.01 -8.51 -15.81
N ASP A 196 -0.86 -8.11 -16.74
CA ASP A 196 -0.62 -6.92 -17.57
C ASP A 196 -0.69 -5.64 -16.71
N LEU A 197 0.18 -4.68 -17.07
CA LEU A 197 0.31 -3.41 -16.34
C LEU A 197 -1.01 -2.62 -16.32
N SER A 198 -1.75 -2.64 -17.43
CA SER A 198 -3.01 -1.92 -17.61
C SER A 198 -4.11 -2.38 -16.67
N TRP A 199 -4.13 -3.65 -16.25
CA TRP A 199 -5.20 -4.16 -15.41
C TRP A 199 -4.92 -3.93 -13.93
N HIS A 200 -3.72 -4.31 -13.46
CA HIS A 200 -3.43 -4.33 -12.02
C HIS A 200 -2.78 -3.05 -11.50
N TRP A 201 -1.89 -2.43 -12.28
CA TRP A 201 -1.12 -1.27 -11.82
C TRP A 201 -1.85 0.04 -12.09
N SER A 202 -2.41 0.21 -13.30
CA SER A 202 -3.01 1.48 -13.73
C SER A 202 -4.19 1.95 -12.85
N ARG A 203 -4.95 1.03 -12.26
CA ARG A 203 -6.08 1.33 -11.36
C ARG A 203 -5.68 2.12 -10.11
N PHE A 204 -4.39 2.10 -9.75
CA PHE A 204 -3.83 2.89 -8.67
C PHE A 204 -3.41 4.31 -9.11
N PHE A 205 -3.68 4.70 -10.35
CA PHE A 205 -3.30 5.99 -10.93
C PHE A 205 -4.44 6.62 -11.75
N PRO A 206 -5.62 6.85 -11.15
CA PRO A 206 -6.82 7.28 -11.87
C PRO A 206 -6.72 8.70 -12.48
N ASN A 207 -5.73 9.49 -12.06
CA ASN A 207 -5.49 10.85 -12.57
C ASN A 207 -4.39 10.91 -13.63
N VAL A 208 -3.79 9.78 -13.99
CA VAL A 208 -2.96 9.73 -15.19
C VAL A 208 -3.91 9.97 -16.36
N PRO A 209 -3.77 11.09 -17.09
CA PRO A 209 -4.69 11.38 -18.17
C PRO A 209 -4.70 10.22 -19.15
N GLU A 210 -5.88 9.78 -19.59
CA GLU A 210 -6.01 9.29 -20.96
C GLU A 210 -5.50 10.43 -21.85
N PHE A 211 -4.22 10.41 -22.19
CA PHE A 211 -3.61 11.50 -22.94
C PHE A 211 -4.28 11.60 -24.31
N ASP A 212 -4.38 12.83 -24.83
CA ASP A 212 -4.86 13.15 -26.18
C ASP A 212 -3.90 12.52 -27.21
N TRP A 213 -4.22 11.31 -27.66
CA TRP A 213 -3.39 10.56 -28.61
C TRP A 213 -3.59 11.14 -30.01
N GLY A 214 -2.51 11.66 -30.61
CA GLY A 214 -2.41 11.85 -32.06
C GLY A 214 -2.76 10.56 -32.83
N PRO A 215 -2.99 10.65 -34.16
CA PRO A 215 -3.96 9.85 -34.91
C PRO A 215 -3.55 8.39 -35.19
N TYR A 216 -3.24 7.60 -34.16
CA TYR A 216 -3.14 6.14 -34.27
C TYR A 216 -4.47 5.52 -33.87
N ARG A 217 -5.44 5.63 -34.78
CA ARG A 217 -6.60 4.74 -34.80
C ARG A 217 -6.09 3.33 -35.09
N TYR A 218 -6.23 2.43 -34.13
CA TYR A 218 -6.49 1.04 -34.48
C TYR A 218 -7.83 1.00 -35.23
N GLN A 219 -7.77 0.97 -36.56
CA GLN A 219 -8.93 0.60 -37.36
C GLN A 219 -9.24 -0.87 -37.08
N LYS A 220 -10.21 -1.14 -36.22
CA LYS A 220 -11.16 -2.22 -36.51
C LYS A 220 -12.31 -1.59 -37.27
N VAL A 221 -12.43 -2.00 -38.53
CA VAL A 221 -13.53 -1.65 -39.42
C VAL A 221 -14.82 -2.24 -38.85
N GLY A 222 -15.75 -1.35 -38.49
CA GLY A 222 -17.19 -1.60 -38.39
C GLY A 222 -17.68 -2.43 -37.20
N GLU A 223 -18.05 -1.76 -36.10
CA GLU A 223 -19.25 -2.07 -35.29
C GLU A 223 -19.46 -1.03 -34.17
N ALA A 224 -20.70 -0.91 -33.70
CA ALA A 224 -21.28 0.19 -32.91
C ALA A 224 -20.68 0.37 -31.47
N PRO A 225 -20.87 1.53 -30.82
CA PRO A 225 -20.12 1.90 -29.62
C PRO A 225 -20.77 1.37 -28.33
N ASP A 226 -20.14 0.40 -27.65
CA ASP A 226 -20.20 0.24 -26.17
C ASP A 226 -19.12 -0.68 -25.53
N ALA A 227 -18.14 -1.20 -26.29
CA ALA A 227 -16.99 -1.97 -25.76
C ALA A 227 -15.64 -1.22 -25.90
N GLY A 228 -15.61 -0.12 -26.66
CA GLY A 228 -14.40 0.60 -27.01
C GLY A 228 -13.76 1.36 -25.85
N ALA A 229 -14.54 1.94 -24.93
CA ALA A 229 -14.01 2.73 -23.82
C ALA A 229 -13.20 1.89 -22.82
N LYS A 230 -13.61 0.63 -22.56
CA LYS A 230 -12.86 -0.29 -21.69
C LYS A 230 -11.57 -0.80 -22.33
N ALA A 231 -11.57 -1.04 -23.65
CA ALA A 231 -10.36 -1.43 -24.38
C ALA A 231 -9.38 -0.25 -24.56
N PHE A 232 -9.87 1.00 -24.59
CA PHE A 232 -9.05 2.21 -24.71
C PHE A 232 -8.41 2.67 -23.39
N ALA A 233 -9.12 2.59 -22.26
CA ALA A 233 -8.54 2.91 -20.95
C ALA A 233 -7.37 1.96 -20.59
N GLN A 234 -7.37 0.74 -21.13
CA GLN A 234 -6.27 -0.23 -20.95
C GLN A 234 -4.96 0.23 -21.62
N SER A 235 -5.00 0.88 -22.79
CA SER A 235 -3.78 1.26 -23.53
C SER A 235 -3.04 2.48 -22.94
N ALA A 236 -3.76 3.41 -22.29
CA ALA A 236 -3.14 4.56 -21.61
C ALA A 236 -2.39 4.15 -20.33
N GLY A 237 -2.95 3.19 -19.60
CA GLY A 237 -2.29 2.60 -18.42
C GLY A 237 -1.02 1.83 -18.75
N GLU A 238 -0.94 1.20 -19.92
CA GLU A 238 0.28 0.51 -20.40
C GLU A 238 1.40 1.47 -20.77
N THR A 239 1.03 2.66 -21.27
CA THR A 239 1.93 3.58 -21.95
C THR A 239 2.25 4.83 -21.15
N PHE A 240 1.97 4.87 -19.85
CA PHE A 240 2.39 5.95 -18.97
C PHE A 240 3.78 5.70 -18.40
N GLN A 241 4.60 6.75 -18.27
CA GLN A 241 5.90 6.66 -17.58
C GLN A 241 5.66 6.81 -16.09
N TYR A 242 5.25 5.72 -15.44
CA TYR A 242 5.02 5.72 -14.00
C TYR A 242 6.29 6.14 -13.27
N PRO A 243 6.20 7.03 -12.26
CA PRO A 243 7.33 7.34 -11.40
C PRO A 243 7.74 6.12 -10.58
N ARG A 244 8.99 6.11 -10.11
CA ARG A 244 9.48 5.05 -9.24
C ARG A 244 8.71 5.03 -7.92
N PRO A 245 8.25 3.86 -7.46
CA PRO A 245 7.64 3.72 -6.14
C PRO A 245 8.52 4.27 -5.01
N GLY A 246 7.90 4.97 -4.06
CA GLY A 246 8.58 5.60 -2.93
C GLY A 246 9.04 7.04 -3.17
N GLU A 247 9.03 7.53 -4.41
CA GLU A 247 9.36 8.94 -4.71
C GLU A 247 8.18 9.89 -4.54
N PRO A 248 8.41 11.19 -4.24
CA PRO A 248 7.32 12.17 -4.09
C PRO A 248 6.37 12.25 -5.30
N ARG A 249 6.89 12.07 -6.52
CA ARG A 249 6.07 12.08 -7.75
C ARG A 249 5.11 10.90 -7.82
N PHE A 250 5.50 9.74 -7.29
CA PHE A 250 4.63 8.57 -7.19
C PHE A 250 3.42 8.87 -6.33
N TRP A 251 3.66 9.38 -5.12
CA TRP A 251 2.58 9.67 -4.17
C TRP A 251 1.58 10.71 -4.65
N LYS A 252 2.01 11.65 -5.49
CA LYS A 252 1.11 12.65 -6.10
C LYS A 252 0.14 12.07 -7.13
N LEU A 253 0.51 10.96 -7.77
CA LEU A 253 -0.33 10.28 -8.77
C LEU A 253 -1.07 9.08 -8.19
N TYR A 254 -0.51 8.47 -7.14
CA TYR A 254 -1.02 7.29 -6.50
C TYR A 254 -2.37 7.56 -5.81
N ALA A 255 -3.34 6.70 -6.12
CA ALA A 255 -4.59 6.55 -5.41
C ALA A 255 -4.77 5.08 -5.08
N GLU A 256 -5.36 4.79 -3.92
CA GLU A 256 -5.63 3.41 -3.52
C GLU A 256 -7.13 3.12 -3.71
N PRO A 257 -7.51 2.17 -4.58
CA PRO A 257 -8.90 1.78 -4.71
C PRO A 257 -9.46 1.39 -3.34
N LEU A 258 -10.68 1.83 -3.05
CA LEU A 258 -11.31 1.66 -1.74
C LEU A 258 -11.49 0.18 -1.38
N THR A 259 -11.79 -0.65 -2.38
CA THR A 259 -11.90 -2.12 -2.22
C THR A 259 -10.56 -2.75 -1.85
N ASP A 260 -9.47 -2.34 -2.49
CA ASP A 260 -8.11 -2.81 -2.18
C ASP A 260 -7.66 -2.35 -0.80
N PHE A 261 -7.89 -1.08 -0.45
CA PHE A 261 -7.59 -0.55 0.88
C PHE A 261 -8.29 -1.36 1.98
N LEU A 262 -9.60 -1.59 1.84
CA LEU A 262 -10.39 -2.36 2.81
C LEU A 262 -9.97 -3.83 2.84
N GLY A 263 -9.73 -4.44 1.68
CA GLY A 263 -9.25 -5.81 1.58
C GLY A 263 -7.93 -5.99 2.33
N SER A 264 -6.95 -5.12 2.06
CA SER A 264 -5.67 -5.08 2.77
C SER A 264 -5.83 -4.91 4.28
N ALA A 265 -6.68 -3.98 4.73
CA ALA A 265 -6.93 -3.75 6.15
C ALA A 265 -7.60 -4.97 6.82
N PHE A 266 -8.52 -5.64 6.12
CA PHE A 266 -9.18 -6.84 6.61
C PHE A 266 -8.23 -8.03 6.76
N ILE A 267 -7.26 -8.21 5.85
CA ILE A 267 -6.25 -9.28 5.99
C ILE A 267 -5.51 -9.15 7.32
N LEU A 268 -5.08 -7.94 7.71
CA LEU A 268 -4.42 -7.72 9.01
C LEU A 268 -5.38 -8.00 10.18
N ARG A 269 -6.62 -7.49 10.13
CA ARG A 269 -7.62 -7.74 11.17
C ARG A 269 -7.88 -9.23 11.33
N ASP A 270 -8.07 -9.95 10.23
CA ASP A 270 -8.44 -11.36 10.22
C ASP A 270 -7.27 -12.24 10.67
N ALA A 271 -6.03 -11.90 10.29
CA ALA A 271 -4.82 -12.50 10.84
C ALA A 271 -4.80 -12.40 12.38
N LEU A 272 -4.99 -11.19 12.93
CA LEU A 272 -5.00 -10.98 14.39
C LEU A 272 -6.18 -11.67 15.07
N LYS A 273 -7.37 -11.62 14.47
CA LYS A 273 -8.56 -12.28 15.00
C LYS A 273 -8.36 -13.79 15.15
N LYS A 274 -7.71 -14.41 14.17
CA LYS A 274 -7.38 -15.84 14.14
C LYS A 274 -6.28 -16.23 15.12
N LEU A 275 -5.36 -15.31 15.42
CA LEU A 275 -4.31 -15.46 16.45
C LEU A 275 -4.80 -15.32 17.90
N ARG A 276 -6.12 -15.33 18.15
CA ARG A 276 -6.65 -15.29 19.52
C ARG A 276 -6.33 -16.60 20.25
N ARG A 277 -5.92 -16.49 21.51
CA ARG A 277 -5.46 -17.61 22.36
C ARG A 277 -6.45 -18.79 22.49
N ASN A 278 -7.74 -18.55 22.25
CA ASN A 278 -8.79 -19.58 22.34
C ASN A 278 -9.31 -20.02 20.96
N GLY A 279 -8.62 -19.67 19.88
CA GLY A 279 -8.89 -20.21 18.54
C GLY A 279 -8.51 -21.68 18.46
N ASP A 280 -9.10 -22.41 17.51
CA ASP A 280 -8.64 -23.76 17.19
C ASP A 280 -7.29 -23.73 16.46
N ASP A 281 -6.62 -24.88 16.37
CA ASP A 281 -5.30 -24.99 15.75
C ASP A 281 -5.30 -24.59 14.26
N ALA A 282 -6.44 -24.75 13.56
CA ALA A 282 -6.55 -24.39 12.16
C ALA A 282 -6.58 -22.87 11.99
N ASP A 283 -7.40 -22.17 12.78
CA ASP A 283 -7.43 -20.72 12.87
C ASP A 283 -6.04 -20.17 13.23
N LEU A 284 -5.36 -20.75 14.22
CA LEU A 284 -4.02 -20.28 14.62
C LEU A 284 -3.01 -20.38 13.46
N ARG A 285 -3.00 -21.50 12.73
CA ARG A 285 -2.10 -21.67 11.56
C ARG A 285 -2.42 -20.68 10.45
N GLU A 286 -3.70 -20.49 10.15
CA GLU A 286 -4.13 -19.53 9.13
C GLU A 286 -3.78 -18.09 9.53
N GLY A 287 -4.02 -17.70 10.79
CA GLY A 287 -3.64 -16.39 11.31
C GLY A 287 -2.14 -16.14 11.26
N GLN A 288 -1.33 -17.16 11.56
CA GLN A 288 0.13 -17.11 11.41
C GLN A 288 0.53 -16.94 9.95
N ALA A 289 -0.06 -17.71 9.03
CA ALA A 289 0.24 -17.63 7.60
C ALA A 289 -0.08 -16.24 7.03
N LEU A 290 -1.25 -15.67 7.37
CA LEU A 290 -1.64 -14.34 6.94
C LEU A 290 -0.71 -13.25 7.50
N LEU A 291 -0.38 -13.31 8.79
CA LEU A 291 0.54 -12.33 9.38
C LEU A 291 1.94 -12.41 8.77
N ASN A 292 2.44 -13.64 8.55
CA ASN A 292 3.73 -13.86 7.89
C ASN A 292 3.74 -13.32 6.46
N ALA A 293 2.67 -13.54 5.69
CA ALA A 293 2.55 -12.98 4.33
C ALA A 293 2.55 -11.44 4.32
N LEU A 294 1.96 -10.79 5.33
CA LEU A 294 2.00 -9.34 5.46
C LEU A 294 3.40 -8.80 5.78
N VAL A 295 4.23 -9.55 6.52
CA VAL A 295 5.59 -9.13 6.87
C VAL A 295 6.67 -9.69 5.93
N GLU A 296 6.31 -10.53 4.96
CA GLU A 296 7.24 -11.36 4.18
C GLU A 296 8.40 -10.55 3.56
N GLY A 297 8.11 -9.39 2.98
CA GLY A 297 9.18 -8.59 2.39
C GLY A 297 9.57 -7.35 3.20
N VAL A 298 9.32 -7.37 4.52
CA VAL A 298 10.09 -6.54 5.44
C VAL A 298 11.53 -7.03 5.41
N SER A 299 12.49 -6.13 5.18
CA SER A 299 13.90 -6.51 5.02
C SER A 299 14.81 -5.69 5.93
N MET A 300 15.97 -6.25 6.29
CA MET A 300 17.02 -5.50 6.96
C MET A 300 17.92 -4.85 5.91
N ALA A 301 18.09 -3.54 6.01
CA ALA A 301 18.95 -2.76 5.13
C ALA A 301 20.02 -2.01 5.91
N ILE A 302 21.15 -1.78 5.25
CA ILE A 302 22.19 -0.86 5.72
C ILE A 302 21.87 0.51 5.12
N VAL A 303 21.63 1.49 5.97
CA VAL A 303 21.28 2.86 5.57
C VAL A 303 22.41 3.79 5.95
N ARG A 304 22.84 4.62 5.00
CA ARG A 304 23.84 5.66 5.23
C ARG A 304 23.22 6.83 5.98
N THR A 305 23.95 7.35 6.96
CA THR A 305 23.63 8.52 7.77
C THR A 305 24.85 9.45 7.78
N ASP A 306 24.70 10.66 8.32
CA ASP A 306 25.83 11.60 8.48
C ASP A 306 26.95 11.02 9.36
N ASN A 307 26.60 10.12 10.29
CA ASN A 307 27.51 9.51 11.26
C ASN A 307 27.95 8.08 10.88
N GLY A 308 27.76 7.66 9.62
CA GLY A 308 28.16 6.33 9.14
C GLY A 308 26.97 5.49 8.68
N PHE A 309 26.94 4.21 9.05
CA PHE A 309 25.91 3.27 8.61
C PHE A 309 25.10 2.75 9.79
N VAL A 310 23.79 2.62 9.60
CA VAL A 310 22.87 2.03 10.59
C VAL A 310 22.07 0.89 9.95
N GLN A 311 21.76 -0.13 10.75
CA GLN A 311 20.84 -1.19 10.34
C GLN A 311 19.40 -0.71 10.55
N ARG A 312 18.53 -0.87 9.55
CA ARG A 312 17.10 -0.52 9.63
C ARG A 312 16.22 -1.59 8.99
N TRP A 313 15.00 -1.73 9.49
CA TRP A 313 13.93 -2.45 8.82
C TRP A 313 13.29 -1.56 7.77
N VAL A 314 13.31 -2.03 6.52
CA VAL A 314 12.61 -1.38 5.42
C VAL A 314 11.34 -2.16 5.14
N THR A 315 10.21 -1.47 5.24
CA THR A 315 8.90 -2.05 4.96
C THR A 315 8.41 -1.58 3.59
N PRO A 316 7.82 -2.46 2.77
CA PRO A 316 7.32 -2.07 1.44
C PRO A 316 6.12 -1.13 1.48
N SER A 317 5.35 -1.20 2.57
CA SER A 317 4.05 -0.58 2.71
C SER A 317 3.79 -0.20 4.16
N LEU A 318 2.84 0.72 4.39
CA LEU A 318 2.35 1.00 5.73
C LEU A 318 1.65 -0.23 6.33
N LEU A 319 0.97 -1.02 5.50
CA LEU A 319 0.36 -2.29 5.93
C LEU A 319 1.41 -3.25 6.52
N ALA A 320 2.56 -3.42 5.86
CA ALA A 320 3.67 -4.23 6.38
C ALA A 320 4.26 -3.65 7.66
N SER A 321 4.43 -2.32 7.73
CA SER A 321 4.84 -1.64 8.98
C SER A 321 3.91 -1.99 10.13
N PHE A 322 2.59 -1.87 9.93
CA PHE A 322 1.61 -2.21 10.95
C PHE A 322 1.57 -3.69 11.30
N ALA A 323 1.69 -4.58 10.32
CA ALA A 323 1.79 -6.01 10.55
C ALA A 323 3.03 -6.36 11.39
N MET A 324 4.17 -5.72 11.10
CA MET A 324 5.42 -5.93 11.83
C MET A 324 5.32 -5.40 13.27
N MET A 325 4.69 -4.24 13.49
CA MET A 325 4.41 -3.74 14.85
C MET A 325 3.51 -4.70 15.64
N ALA A 326 2.48 -5.25 15.00
CA ALA A 326 1.59 -6.21 15.63
C ALA A 326 2.32 -7.53 15.93
N LEU A 327 3.17 -8.02 15.02
CA LEU A 327 4.03 -9.18 15.25
C LEU A 327 4.98 -8.96 16.44
N GLN A 328 5.59 -7.78 16.53
CA GLN A 328 6.44 -7.42 17.67
C GLN A 328 5.65 -7.44 18.98
N ASP A 329 4.47 -6.82 19.01
CA ASP A 329 3.59 -6.84 20.17
C ASP A 329 3.22 -8.27 20.60
N LEU A 330 2.93 -9.16 19.65
CA LEU A 330 2.62 -10.58 19.92
C LEU A 330 3.82 -11.35 20.48
N THR A 331 4.99 -11.18 19.88
CA THR A 331 6.22 -11.91 20.27
C THR A 331 6.77 -11.43 21.62
N GLU A 332 6.43 -10.21 22.03
CA GLU A 332 6.68 -9.69 23.39
C GLU A 332 5.62 -10.12 24.42
N GLY A 333 4.72 -11.03 24.07
CA GLY A 333 3.75 -11.63 24.98
C GLY A 333 2.45 -10.83 25.15
N LYS A 334 2.20 -9.78 24.35
CA LYS A 334 0.83 -9.24 24.26
C LYS A 334 -0.07 -10.27 23.59
N ARG A 335 -1.32 -10.30 24.01
CA ARG A 335 -2.34 -11.23 23.47
C ARG A 335 -3.45 -10.47 22.78
N VAL A 336 -4.01 -11.07 21.73
CA VAL A 336 -5.19 -10.54 21.05
C VAL A 336 -6.44 -10.78 21.90
N LEU A 337 -7.19 -9.71 22.15
CA LEU A 337 -8.39 -9.67 22.98
C LEU A 337 -9.54 -9.00 22.23
N THR A 338 -10.76 -9.22 22.71
CA THR A 338 -11.98 -8.56 22.23
C THR A 338 -12.49 -7.67 23.36
N CYS A 339 -12.73 -6.40 23.08
CA CYS A 339 -13.24 -5.46 24.08
C CYS A 339 -14.66 -5.83 24.49
N GLU A 340 -14.90 -6.05 25.79
CA GLU A 340 -16.23 -6.43 26.29
C GLU A 340 -17.28 -5.32 26.19
N ASN A 341 -16.88 -4.08 25.94
CA ASN A 341 -17.81 -2.96 25.79
C ASN A 341 -18.20 -2.68 24.33
N CYS A 342 -17.24 -2.78 23.40
CA CYS A 342 -17.45 -2.38 22.00
C CYS A 342 -17.14 -3.47 20.96
N GLY A 343 -16.66 -4.65 21.36
CA GLY A 343 -16.34 -5.74 20.44
C GLY A 343 -15.02 -5.59 19.68
N ALA A 344 -14.39 -4.42 19.71
CA ALA A 344 -13.14 -4.17 18.98
C ALA A 344 -12.00 -5.12 19.41
N LEU A 345 -11.22 -5.59 18.44
CA LEU A 345 -9.98 -6.33 18.69
C LEU A 345 -8.92 -5.39 19.25
N PHE A 346 -8.14 -5.84 20.24
CA PHE A 346 -6.99 -5.09 20.74
C PHE A 346 -5.91 -6.00 21.34
N LEU A 347 -4.67 -5.54 21.38
CA LEU A 347 -3.55 -6.26 21.99
C LEU A 347 -3.21 -5.69 23.37
N SER A 348 -2.95 -6.58 24.34
CA SER A 348 -2.52 -6.17 25.68
C SER A 348 -1.68 -7.25 26.35
N GLY A 349 -0.63 -6.85 27.08
CA GLY A 349 0.14 -7.73 27.96
C GLY A 349 -0.47 -7.89 29.36
N ALA A 350 -1.39 -7.00 29.76
CA ALA A 350 -2.06 -7.12 31.05
C ALA A 350 -3.05 -8.28 31.07
N TRP A 351 -2.84 -9.25 31.97
CA TRP A 351 -3.65 -10.46 32.07
C TRP A 351 -5.14 -10.19 32.42
N GLN A 352 -5.43 -9.07 33.09
CA GLN A 352 -6.79 -8.62 33.43
C GLN A 352 -7.40 -7.66 32.39
N ALA A 353 -6.73 -7.39 31.27
CA ALA A 353 -7.28 -6.46 30.29
C ALA A 353 -8.58 -7.01 29.70
N ARG A 354 -9.66 -6.20 29.79
CA ARG A 354 -11.01 -6.52 29.28
C ARG A 354 -11.55 -5.46 28.31
N TYR A 355 -10.91 -4.30 28.24
CA TYR A 355 -11.38 -3.14 27.47
C TYR A 355 -10.22 -2.52 26.68
N CYS A 356 -10.47 -2.18 25.41
CA CYS A 356 -9.46 -1.57 24.52
C CYS A 356 -9.01 -0.17 24.98
N THR A 357 -9.86 0.57 25.71
CA THR A 357 -9.57 1.93 26.16
C THR A 357 -10.13 2.23 27.54
N LYS A 358 -9.56 3.25 28.20
CA LYS A 358 -10.09 3.80 29.47
C LYS A 358 -11.55 4.23 29.33
N ARG A 359 -11.93 4.80 28.17
CA ARG A 359 -13.31 5.21 27.86
C ARG A 359 -14.26 4.01 27.85
N CYS A 360 -13.89 2.92 27.19
CA CYS A 360 -14.69 1.69 27.16
C CYS A 360 -14.88 1.11 28.56
N ARG A 361 -13.81 1.05 29.36
CA ARG A 361 -13.87 0.63 30.76
C ARG A 361 -14.85 1.47 31.58
N THR A 362 -14.73 2.80 31.53
CA THR A 362 -15.61 3.71 32.28
C THR A 362 -17.07 3.59 31.80
N THR A 363 -17.30 3.36 30.52
CA THR A 363 -18.64 3.17 29.96
C THR A 363 -19.28 1.90 30.49
N ALA A 364 -18.56 0.78 30.47
CA ALA A 364 -19.03 -0.49 31.01
C ALA A 364 -19.32 -0.39 32.52
N GLN A 365 -18.41 0.23 33.30
CA GLN A 365 -18.61 0.46 34.74
C GLN A 365 -19.86 1.29 35.03
N LYS A 366 -20.09 2.38 34.28
CA LYS A 366 -21.29 3.22 34.43
C LYS A 366 -22.57 2.45 34.07
N ARG A 367 -22.55 1.57 33.07
CA ARG A 367 -23.70 0.71 32.72
C ARG A 367 -24.05 -0.25 33.87
N VAL A 368 -23.06 -0.95 34.42
CA VAL A 368 -23.24 -1.86 35.56
C VAL A 368 -23.76 -1.10 36.79
N TYR A 369 -23.21 0.07 37.10
CA TYR A 369 -23.67 0.91 38.21
C TYR A 369 -25.15 1.31 38.05
N ARG A 370 -25.56 1.77 36.85
CA ARG A 370 -26.96 2.14 36.56
C ARG A 370 -27.91 0.95 36.66
N GLN A 371 -27.49 -0.23 36.19
CA GLN A 371 -28.26 -1.46 36.30
C GLN A 371 -28.51 -1.84 37.77
N ARG A 372 -27.45 -1.87 38.59
CA ARG A 372 -27.57 -2.15 40.03
C ARG A 372 -28.46 -1.15 40.75
N LYS A 373 -28.38 0.14 40.40
CA LYS A 373 -29.25 1.18 40.96
C LYS A 373 -30.73 0.99 40.56
N ARG A 374 -30.99 0.43 39.37
CA ARG A 374 -32.35 0.09 38.92
C ARG A 374 -32.88 -1.14 39.64
N GLU A 375 -32.09 -2.21 39.74
CA GLU A 375 -32.46 -3.46 40.44
C GLU A 375 -32.67 -3.23 41.94
N GLY A 376 -31.79 -2.44 42.58
CA GLY A 376 -31.93 -2.06 43.98
C GLY A 376 -33.11 -1.13 44.29
N ARG A 377 -33.68 -0.46 43.27
CA ARG A 377 -34.95 0.27 43.40
C ARG A 377 -36.16 -0.64 43.27
N VAL A 378 -36.06 -1.69 42.46
CA VAL A 378 -37.15 -2.67 42.25
C VAL A 378 -37.30 -3.62 43.44
N ASN A 379 -36.21 -3.95 44.13
CA ASN A 379 -36.26 -4.82 45.32
C ASN A 379 -36.55 -4.07 46.64
N GLY A 380 -36.82 -2.77 46.58
CA GLY A 380 -37.11 -1.90 47.73
C GLY A 380 -38.54 -1.35 47.76
N GLU A 381 -39.39 -1.78 46.83
CA GLU A 381 -40.86 -1.64 46.82
C GLU A 381 -41.47 -2.99 47.19
#